data_AF-A0A938YW54-F1
#
_entry.id   AF-A0A938YW54-F1
#
_cell.length_a   1.000
_cell.length_b   1.000
_cell.length_c   1.000
_cell.angle_alpha   90.00
_cell.angle_beta   90.00
_cell.angle_gamma   90.00
#
_symmetry.space_group_name_H-M   'P 1'
#
loop_
_entity.id
_entity.type
_entity.pdbx_description
1 polymer ?
#
loop_
_entity_poly.entity_id
_entity_poly.type
_entity_poly.pdbx_seq_one_letter_code
_entity_poly.pdbx_strand_id
1 'polypeptide(L)' 'MPRTENTKGKGKIFWRCTVCNDIHFGMAGPEICPTCLEKNAYVEIDESEAAKFTGL' A
#
# COMPACT_ATOMS: atom_id res chain seq x y z
N MET A 1 19.25 -3.72 -27.48
CA MET A 1 18.34 -4.72 -26.88
C MET A 1 17.38 -4.00 -25.95
N PRO A 2 16.09 -3.80 -26.30
CA PRO A 2 15.11 -3.34 -25.33
C PRO A 2 14.41 -4.56 -24.71
N ARG A 3 14.70 -4.88 -23.44
CA ARG A 3 13.88 -5.78 -22.64
C ARG A 3 12.62 -5.01 -22.21
N THR A 4 11.61 -5.00 -23.07
CA THR A 4 10.26 -4.59 -22.70
C THR A 4 9.51 -5.81 -22.21
N GLU A 5 9.48 -6.00 -20.89
CA GLU A 5 8.44 -6.83 -20.27
C GLU A 5 8.27 -6.37 -18.83
N ASN A 6 7.33 -5.45 -18.62
CA ASN A 6 6.78 -5.22 -17.31
C ASN A 6 5.27 -5.29 -17.44
N THR A 7 4.78 -6.53 -17.40
CA THR A 7 3.38 -6.86 -17.23
C THR A 7 2.90 -6.25 -15.92
N LYS A 8 2.36 -5.02 -15.96
CA LYS A 8 1.67 -4.39 -14.84
C LYS A 8 0.38 -5.17 -14.57
N GLY A 9 0.53 -6.28 -13.87
CA GLY A 9 -0.53 -7.20 -13.54
C GLY A 9 -1.33 -6.70 -12.34
N LYS A 10 -2.61 -6.40 -12.60
CA LYS A 10 -3.74 -6.44 -11.67
C LYS A 10 -3.66 -5.41 -10.53
N GLY A 11 -4.50 -4.37 -10.63
CA GLY A 11 -4.66 -3.32 -9.61
C GLY A 11 -4.91 -3.90 -8.22
N LYS A 12 -3.85 -3.95 -7.41
CA LYS A 12 -3.93 -4.21 -5.99
C LYS A 12 -4.12 -2.87 -5.30
N ILE A 13 -5.16 -2.78 -4.49
CA ILE A 13 -5.42 -1.60 -3.67
C ILE A 13 -4.54 -1.74 -2.43
N PHE A 14 -3.70 -0.73 -2.20
CA PHE A 14 -2.84 -0.65 -1.03
C PHE A 14 -3.38 0.41 -0.08
N TRP A 15 -3.27 0.13 1.20
CA TRP A 15 -3.74 1.00 2.26
C TRP A 15 -2.55 1.33 3.14
N ARG A 16 -2.20 2.62 3.22
CA ARG A 16 -1.11 3.08 4.08
C ARG A 16 -1.65 3.79 5.31
N CYS A 17 -1.15 3.43 6.47
CA CYS A 17 -1.37 4.18 7.69
C CYS A 17 -0.59 5.50 7.63
N THR A 18 -1.26 6.64 7.77
CA THR A 18 -0.62 7.97 7.78
C THR A 18 0.15 8.27 9.07
N VAL A 19 -0.03 7.44 10.11
CA VAL A 19 0.62 7.61 11.42
C VAL A 19 1.91 6.81 11.51
N CYS A 20 1.86 5.50 11.26
CA CYS A 20 3.02 4.60 11.40
C CYS A 20 3.62 4.12 10.07
N ASN A 21 3.04 4.50 8.93
CA ASN A 21 3.44 4.05 7.59
C ASN A 21 3.29 2.54 7.34
N ASP A 22 2.50 1.86 8.16
CA ASP A 22 2.13 0.47 7.96
C ASP A 22 1.31 0.30 6.67
N ILE A 23 1.64 -0.71 5.85
CA ILE A 23 0.97 -0.96 4.56
C ILE A 23 0.18 -2.26 4.62
N HIS A 24 -1.13 -2.14 4.43
CA HIS A 24 -2.03 -3.26 4.25
C HIS A 24 -2.42 -3.44 2.78
N PHE A 25 -2.53 -4.69 2.37
CA PHE A 25 -3.07 -5.09 1.06
C PHE A 25 -4.50 -5.59 1.25
N GLY A 26 -5.44 -5.09 0.44
CA GLY A 26 -6.84 -5.53 0.54
C GLY A 26 -7.82 -4.62 -0.18
N MET A 27 -9.07 -5.06 -0.31
CA MET A 27 -10.14 -4.26 -0.93
C MET A 27 -10.62 -3.10 -0.02
N ALA A 28 -10.39 -3.21 1.28
CA ALA A 28 -10.73 -2.18 2.27
C ALA A 28 -9.64 -2.12 3.35
N GLY A 29 -9.30 -0.92 3.78
CA GLY A 29 -8.41 -0.69 4.92
C GLY A 29 -9.13 -0.98 6.25
N PRO A 30 -8.42 -1.47 7.28
CA PRO A 30 -9.02 -1.65 8.59
C PRO A 30 -9.36 -0.29 9.22
N GLU A 31 -10.46 -0.24 9.98
CA GLU A 31 -10.85 0.98 10.70
C GLU A 31 -9.84 1.36 11.78
N ILE A 32 -9.12 0.39 12.34
CA ILE A 32 -8.13 0.59 13.40
C ILE A 32 -6.81 -0.02 12.93
N CYS A 33 -5.74 0.76 13.02
CA CYS A 33 -4.41 0.26 12.71
C CYS A 33 -3.92 -0.75 13.75
N PRO A 34 -3.53 -1.98 13.36
CA PRO A 34 -3.00 -2.95 14.30
C PRO A 34 -1.63 -2.54 14.86
N THR A 35 -0.91 -1.66 14.16
CA THR A 35 0.45 -1.22 14.53
C THR A 35 0.42 -0.03 15.49
N CYS A 36 -0.33 1.03 15.16
CA CYS A 36 -0.39 2.25 15.99
C CYS A 36 -1.72 2.48 16.70
N LEU A 37 -2.72 1.61 16.51
CA LEU A 37 -4.06 1.67 17.13
C LEU A 37 -4.86 2.94 16.80
N GLU A 38 -4.46 3.69 15.77
CA GLU A 38 -5.19 4.89 15.32
C GLU A 38 -6.41 4.51 14.49
N LYS A 39 -7.50 5.26 14.66
CA LYS A 39 -8.76 5.05 13.93
C LYS A 39 -8.77 5.82 12.61
N ASN A 40 -9.28 5.21 11.55
CA ASN A 40 -9.42 5.81 10.21
C ASN A 40 -8.10 6.43 9.68
N ALA A 41 -6.96 5.85 10.04
CA ALA A 41 -5.65 6.33 9.62
C ALA A 41 -5.16 5.73 8.30
N TYR A 42 -5.91 4.79 7.70
CA TYR A 42 -5.56 4.19 6.41
C TYR A 42 -6.06 5.03 5.24
N VAL A 43 -5.15 5.35 4.34
CA VAL A 43 -5.44 5.99 3.05
C VAL A 43 -5.12 5.05 1.92
N GLU A 44 -5.93 5.09 0.87
CA GLU A 44 -5.69 4.35 -0.37
C GLU A 44 -4.45 4.93 -1.07
N ILE A 45 -3.52 4.04 -1.45
CA ILE A 45 -2.31 4.37 -2.21
C ILE A 45 -2.13 3.35 -3.34
N ASP A 46 -1.34 3.72 -4.34
CA ASP A 46 -1.01 2.84 -5.46
C ASP A 46 0.21 1.94 -5.18
N GLU A 47 0.40 0.91 -6.02
CA GLU A 47 1.51 -0.05 -5.89
C GLU A 47 2.90 0.62 -6.00
N SER A 48 3.03 1.66 -6.84
CA SER A 48 4.28 2.40 -7.03
C SER A 48 4.61 3.22 -5.78
N GLU A 49 3.60 3.76 -5.10
CA GLU A 49 3.77 4.41 -3.81
C GLU A 49 4.09 3.40 -2.70
N ALA A 50 3.36 2.28 -2.63
CA ALA A 50 3.60 1.25 -1.63
C ALA A 50 5.04 0.71 -1.70
N ALA A 51 5.55 0.46 -2.92
CA ALA A 51 6.92 0.00 -3.14
C ALA A 51 7.98 0.98 -2.59
N LYS A 52 7.76 2.29 -2.67
CA LYS A 52 8.68 3.31 -2.11
C LYS A 52 8.77 3.25 -0.59
N PHE A 53 7.68 2.90 0.07
CA PHE A 53 7.61 2.84 1.53
C PHE A 53 8.10 1.50 2.09
N THR A 54 8.00 0.40 1.34
CA THR A 54 8.54 -0.92 1.72
C THR A 54 10.03 -1.11 1.38
N GLY A 55 10.66 -0.14 0.73
CA GLY A 55 12.12 -0.08 0.57
C GLY A 55 12.75 -1.20 -0.26
N LEU A 56 12.04 -1.70 -1.28
CA LEU A 56 12.55 -2.71 -2.23
C LEU A 56 12.94 -2.08 -3.57
#